data_AF-A0A6P2A2X5-F1
#
_entry.id   AF-A0A6P2A2X5-F1
#
_cell.length_a   1.000
_cell.length_b   1.000
_cell.length_c   1.000
_cell.angle_alpha   90.00
_cell.angle_beta   90.00
_cell.angle_gamma   90.00
#
_symmetry.space_group_name_H-M   'P 1'
#
loop_
_entity.id
_entity.type
_entity.pdbx_description
1 polymer ?
#
loop_
_entity_poly.entity_id
_entity_poly.type
_entity_poly.pdbx_seq_one_letter_code
_entity_poly.pdbx_strand_id
1 'polypeptide(L)'
;MQICLVTGGNSGVGLMTAIGLAKLGNHVFIACRSANKAAKAINYIRQTTGNQNVTFLPLDLASLDSVRRCVKLFNDYNLPLHILINNAGIFNSRGTTKEGFELIWGTNYLGHFLLTYLLLEKLQNSAPSRIIMLASDLALSPSSIEWNLLVKKTPLNFLKLYAVSKLSLLLLTRELSQQLNNFQVTVNAIHPGFVQSNITRWHRFSKYLGLGISSEAGAYSTLVCATSPDYQNISGKFLDSHAQEILLPEIAQNQELSKQLWQRSLLWAGCNQQQNTEKINYDGTDEIWGPNSLALSSNEIADITQYIFDNILLKLPTKILLKQVIKSFIKFDIGSLFIILIQVFTKRFYMERHLDSPVIWQLCQDKNLLERLNALLGDNLVLWRSELWVNYPAQQLIPFWHRDSYSKLLKGDGKIINVYIALTEVNEDNGFEYIPNIYLENCEIKGTDPFSGNDFFQITDEVEKKAIPVVLHPGEFVIFTDKLLHRSVRNNSGKARLSLTLRLTQPGVKILPGYTSNCQKPVILPSQNSCS
;
A
#
# COMPACT_ATOMS: atom_id res chain seq x y z
N MET A 1 36.08 12.34 -6.36
CA MET A 1 34.95 11.74 -7.09
C MET A 1 33.89 11.36 -6.07
N GLN A 2 32.66 11.87 -6.19
CA GLN A 2 31.54 11.51 -5.32
C GLN A 2 30.56 10.57 -6.03
N ILE A 3 29.78 9.85 -5.23
CA ILE A 3 28.70 8.96 -5.69
C ILE A 3 27.36 9.66 -5.45
N CYS A 4 26.60 9.85 -6.53
CA CYS A 4 25.36 10.62 -6.53
C CYS A 4 24.19 9.75 -7.01
N LEU A 5 23.03 9.86 -6.37
CA LEU A 5 21.78 9.23 -6.80
C LEU A 5 20.75 10.30 -7.15
N VAL A 6 20.30 10.33 -8.41
CA VAL A 6 19.31 11.29 -8.91
C VAL A 6 18.05 10.57 -9.34
N THR A 7 16.98 10.76 -8.58
CA THR A 7 15.64 10.29 -8.96
C THR A 7 15.08 11.14 -10.10
N GLY A 8 14.51 10.50 -11.12
CA GLY A 8 14.00 11.20 -12.30
C GLY A 8 15.09 11.89 -13.13
N GLY A 9 16.36 11.45 -13.00
CA GLY A 9 17.50 12.00 -13.73
C GLY A 9 17.49 11.78 -15.25
N ASN A 10 16.40 11.23 -15.80
CA ASN A 10 16.26 10.93 -17.22
C ASN A 10 15.51 12.04 -18.01
N SER A 11 15.06 13.11 -17.36
CA SER A 11 14.37 14.23 -18.02
C SER A 11 14.35 15.52 -17.20
N GLY A 12 14.13 16.67 -17.85
CA GLY A 12 13.86 17.95 -17.19
C GLY A 12 14.98 18.40 -16.26
N VAL A 13 14.60 18.98 -15.12
CA VAL A 13 15.55 19.45 -14.07
C VAL A 13 16.48 18.33 -13.63
N GLY A 14 15.95 17.14 -13.33
CA GLY A 14 16.76 16.00 -12.90
C GLY A 14 17.85 15.60 -13.90
N LEU A 15 17.57 15.67 -15.21
CA LEU A 15 18.59 15.42 -16.23
C LEU A 15 19.69 16.48 -16.21
N MET A 16 19.31 17.76 -16.09
CA MET A 16 20.29 18.85 -16.03
C MET A 16 21.11 18.81 -14.73
N THR A 17 20.51 18.44 -13.60
CA THR A 17 21.22 18.14 -12.35
C THR A 17 22.20 16.99 -12.54
N ALA A 18 21.79 15.90 -13.19
CA ALA A 18 22.69 14.77 -13.46
C ALA A 18 23.86 15.16 -14.37
N ILE A 19 23.64 15.99 -15.39
CA ILE A 19 24.70 16.54 -16.25
C ILE A 19 25.67 17.38 -15.42
N GLY A 20 25.17 18.30 -14.59
CA GLY A 20 26.01 19.15 -13.74
C GLY A 20 26.89 18.32 -12.79
N LEU A 21 26.32 17.31 -12.14
CA LEU A 21 27.08 16.39 -11.28
C LEU A 21 28.11 15.59 -12.08
N ALA A 22 27.76 15.09 -13.26
CA ALA A 22 28.67 14.33 -14.11
C ALA A 22 29.82 15.19 -14.66
N LYS A 23 29.59 16.48 -14.98
CA LYS A 23 30.64 17.44 -15.37
C LYS A 23 31.69 17.65 -14.28
N LEU A 24 31.32 17.48 -13.02
CA LEU A 24 32.24 17.52 -11.88
C LEU A 24 33.01 16.20 -11.66
N GLY A 25 32.90 15.24 -12.58
CA GLY A 25 33.59 13.95 -12.52
C GLY A 25 32.97 12.94 -11.55
N ASN A 26 31.74 13.17 -11.07
CA ASN A 26 31.05 12.27 -10.15
C ASN A 26 30.50 11.02 -10.85
N HIS A 27 30.32 9.94 -10.08
CA HIS A 27 29.55 8.79 -10.53
C HIS A 27 28.07 9.04 -10.26
N VAL A 28 27.27 9.15 -11.33
CA VAL A 28 25.86 9.51 -11.24
C VAL A 28 24.95 8.31 -11.53
N PHE A 29 24.20 7.89 -10.53
CA PHE A 29 23.10 6.94 -10.68
C PHE A 29 21.83 7.68 -11.09
N ILE A 30 21.23 7.28 -12.21
CA ILE A 30 19.95 7.77 -12.71
C ILE A 30 18.87 6.76 -12.33
N ALA A 31 18.07 7.10 -11.32
CA ALA A 31 16.98 6.25 -10.85
C ALA A 31 15.65 6.66 -11.48
N CYS A 32 15.08 5.83 -12.35
CA CYS A 32 13.79 6.13 -12.99
C CYS A 32 13.06 4.88 -13.50
N ARG A 33 11.80 5.06 -13.94
CA ARG A 33 10.92 3.96 -14.36
C ARG A 33 11.27 3.34 -15.71
N SER A 34 11.69 4.15 -16.67
CA SER A 34 11.80 3.72 -18.08
C SER A 34 13.25 3.49 -18.46
N ALA A 35 13.64 2.23 -18.59
CA ALA A 35 14.98 1.84 -19.05
C ALA A 35 15.34 2.47 -20.41
N ASN A 36 14.39 2.50 -21.36
CA ASN A 36 14.60 3.12 -22.66
C ASN A 36 14.89 4.63 -22.58
N LYS A 37 14.16 5.37 -21.73
CA LYS A 37 14.44 6.79 -21.52
C LYS A 37 15.73 7.01 -20.75
N ALA A 38 16.04 6.13 -19.80
CA ALA A 38 17.30 6.16 -19.06
C ALA A 38 18.50 5.97 -19.98
N ALA A 39 18.47 4.98 -20.89
CA ALA A 39 19.55 4.72 -21.84
C ALA A 39 19.84 5.94 -22.72
N LYS A 40 18.80 6.61 -23.23
CA LYS A 40 18.95 7.86 -24.00
C LYS A 40 19.58 8.98 -23.17
N ALA A 41 19.11 9.17 -21.93
CA ALA A 41 19.66 10.16 -21.01
C ALA A 41 21.13 9.87 -20.65
N ILE A 42 21.48 8.62 -20.37
CA ILE A 42 22.85 8.20 -20.05
C ILE A 42 23.79 8.49 -21.22
N ASN A 43 23.40 8.12 -22.45
CA ASN A 43 24.20 8.43 -23.63
C ASN A 43 24.39 9.93 -23.80
N TYR A 44 23.32 10.72 -23.62
CA TYR A 44 23.39 12.17 -23.69
C TYR A 44 24.32 12.77 -22.64
N ILE A 45 24.25 12.33 -21.38
CA ILE A 45 25.15 12.78 -20.31
C ILE A 45 26.60 12.43 -20.65
N ARG A 46 26.87 11.18 -21.06
CA ARG A 46 28.23 10.72 -21.43
C ARG A 46 28.82 11.54 -22.57
N GLN A 47 28.03 11.80 -23.62
CA GLN A 47 28.46 12.61 -24.75
C GLN A 47 28.71 14.07 -24.37
N THR A 48 27.84 14.66 -23.55
CA THR A 48 27.91 16.08 -23.20
C THR A 48 28.99 16.38 -22.16
N THR A 49 29.35 15.40 -21.33
CA THR A 49 30.27 15.59 -20.19
C THR A 49 31.60 14.87 -20.33
N GLY A 50 31.72 13.91 -21.26
CA GLY A 50 32.86 13.00 -21.36
C GLY A 50 32.92 11.94 -20.25
N ASN A 51 32.11 12.05 -19.20
CA ASN A 51 32.14 11.17 -18.03
C ASN A 51 31.34 9.89 -18.29
N GLN A 52 32.02 8.73 -18.26
CA GLN A 52 31.43 7.42 -18.49
C GLN A 52 30.70 6.83 -17.28
N ASN A 53 30.94 7.38 -16.08
CA ASN A 53 30.42 6.89 -14.80
C ASN A 53 28.98 7.35 -14.58
N VAL A 54 28.08 6.87 -15.43
CA VAL A 54 26.63 7.11 -15.33
C VAL A 54 25.91 5.78 -15.40
N THR A 55 25.15 5.44 -14.37
CA THR A 55 24.55 4.11 -14.19
C THR A 55 23.04 4.21 -14.03
N PHE A 56 22.30 3.28 -14.63
CA PHE A 56 20.84 3.20 -14.50
C PHE A 56 20.43 2.42 -13.25
N LEU A 57 19.41 2.90 -12.53
CA LEU A 57 18.67 2.12 -11.54
C LEU A 57 17.17 2.13 -11.84
N PRO A 58 16.50 0.96 -11.90
CA PRO A 58 15.06 0.91 -12.08
C PRO A 58 14.34 1.35 -10.80
N LEU A 59 13.53 2.40 -10.92
CA LEU A 59 12.79 2.97 -9.79
C LEU A 59 11.41 3.49 -10.23
N ASP A 60 10.35 2.88 -9.68
CA ASP A 60 9.00 3.43 -9.65
C ASP A 60 8.61 3.85 -8.23
N LEU A 61 8.56 5.16 -7.99
CA LEU A 61 8.19 5.72 -6.68
C LEU A 61 6.71 5.51 -6.33
N ALA A 62 5.86 5.10 -7.28
CA ALA A 62 4.48 4.71 -7.03
C ALA A 62 4.32 3.24 -6.56
N SER A 63 5.44 2.56 -6.29
CA SER A 63 5.49 1.19 -5.75
C SER A 63 6.60 1.08 -4.70
N LEU A 64 6.24 0.83 -3.45
CA LEU A 64 7.19 0.71 -2.34
C LEU A 64 8.11 -0.51 -2.53
N ASP A 65 7.61 -1.60 -3.12
CA ASP A 65 8.45 -2.73 -3.51
C ASP A 65 9.50 -2.35 -4.58
N SER A 66 9.15 -1.48 -5.53
CA SER A 66 10.13 -0.97 -6.49
C SER A 66 11.20 -0.12 -5.82
N VAL A 67 10.84 0.66 -4.79
CA VAL A 67 11.79 1.44 -3.99
C VAL A 67 12.77 0.50 -3.27
N ARG A 68 12.26 -0.53 -2.59
CA ARG A 68 13.09 -1.54 -1.88
C ARG A 68 14.04 -2.25 -2.85
N ARG A 69 13.56 -2.67 -4.01
CA ARG A 69 14.42 -3.28 -5.06
C ARG A 69 15.48 -2.32 -5.57
N CYS A 70 15.15 -1.05 -5.80
CA CYS A 70 16.12 -0.03 -6.22
C CYS A 70 17.23 0.15 -5.17
N VAL A 71 16.88 0.23 -3.89
CA VAL A 71 17.87 0.35 -2.80
C VAL A 71 18.73 -0.88 -2.69
N LYS A 72 18.14 -2.09 -2.78
CA LYS A 72 18.91 -3.33 -2.83
C LYS A 72 19.92 -3.32 -3.97
N LEU A 73 19.48 -3.01 -5.20
CA LEU A 73 20.35 -2.94 -6.36
C LEU A 73 21.48 -1.93 -6.19
N PHE A 74 21.19 -0.74 -5.63
CA PHE A 74 22.22 0.25 -5.32
C PHE A 74 23.22 -0.25 -4.27
N ASN A 75 22.73 -0.94 -3.23
CA ASN A 75 23.59 -1.50 -2.19
C ASN A 75 24.48 -2.63 -2.71
N ASP A 76 24.01 -3.43 -3.67
CA ASP A 76 24.80 -4.48 -4.31
C ASP A 76 26.04 -3.94 -5.07
N TYR A 77 26.09 -2.64 -5.40
CA TYR A 77 27.31 -2.00 -5.95
C TYR A 77 28.41 -1.80 -4.89
N ASN A 78 28.09 -1.91 -3.59
CA ASN A 78 29.04 -1.67 -2.48
C ASN A 78 29.75 -0.31 -2.54
N LEU A 79 29.08 0.71 -3.07
CA LEU A 79 29.58 2.09 -3.13
C LEU A 79 29.01 2.94 -1.99
N PRO A 80 29.75 3.99 -1.55
CA PRO A 80 29.21 5.04 -0.67
C PRO A 80 28.12 5.85 -1.38
N LEU A 81 27.36 6.65 -0.64
CA LEU A 81 26.37 7.60 -1.18
C LEU A 81 26.61 8.98 -0.58
N HIS A 82 27.10 9.91 -1.40
CA HIS A 82 27.45 11.25 -0.93
C HIS A 82 26.36 12.27 -1.23
N ILE A 83 25.61 12.11 -2.33
CA ILE A 83 24.57 13.06 -2.74
C ILE A 83 23.31 12.29 -3.13
N LEU A 84 22.21 12.55 -2.44
CA LEU A 84 20.87 12.05 -2.79
C LEU A 84 20.00 13.22 -3.28
N ILE A 85 19.58 13.16 -4.55
CA ILE A 85 18.65 14.14 -5.13
C ILE A 85 17.26 13.50 -5.32
N ASN A 86 16.34 13.88 -4.43
CA ASN A 86 14.92 13.54 -4.49
C ASN A 86 14.19 14.54 -5.41
N ASN A 87 14.39 14.37 -6.72
CA ASN A 87 13.88 15.24 -7.78
C ASN A 87 12.57 14.76 -8.44
N ALA A 88 12.34 13.45 -8.53
CA ALA A 88 11.22 12.92 -9.28
C ALA A 88 9.85 13.43 -8.76
N GLY A 89 8.90 13.63 -9.66
CA GLY A 89 7.55 14.02 -9.27
C GLY A 89 6.54 14.04 -10.42
N ILE A 90 5.26 14.00 -10.06
CA ILE A 90 4.09 14.06 -10.94
C ILE A 90 3.10 15.11 -10.42
N PHE A 91 2.26 15.68 -11.29
CA PHE A 91 1.34 16.77 -10.94
C PHE A 91 -0.10 16.55 -11.42
N ASN A 92 -0.28 16.10 -12.67
CA ASN A 92 -1.61 15.90 -13.27
C ASN A 92 -1.85 14.42 -13.58
N SER A 93 -1.78 13.58 -12.56
CA SER A 93 -2.05 12.15 -12.65
C SER A 93 -3.13 11.78 -11.66
N ARG A 94 -3.96 10.80 -12.01
CA ARG A 94 -5.06 10.34 -11.16
C ARG A 94 -4.95 8.85 -10.97
N GLY A 95 -5.22 8.39 -9.77
CA GLY A 95 -5.24 6.97 -9.46
C GLY A 95 -4.87 6.71 -8.02
N THR A 96 -4.33 5.53 -7.78
CA THR A 96 -3.70 5.14 -6.54
C THR A 96 -2.33 4.52 -6.85
N THR A 97 -1.42 4.56 -5.89
CA THR A 97 -0.23 3.69 -5.89
C THR A 97 -0.66 2.22 -5.79
N LYS A 98 0.29 1.29 -5.95
CA LYS A 98 0.01 -0.15 -5.75
C LYS A 98 -0.48 -0.43 -4.32
N GLU A 99 0.01 0.36 -3.38
CA GLU A 99 -0.29 0.29 -1.96
C GLU A 99 -1.57 1.07 -1.57
N GLY A 100 -2.32 1.60 -2.54
CA GLY A 100 -3.63 2.23 -2.28
C GLY A 100 -3.58 3.68 -1.81
N PHE A 101 -2.40 4.31 -1.74
CA PHE A 101 -2.26 5.74 -1.47
C PHE A 101 -2.65 6.57 -2.67
N GLU A 102 -3.01 7.84 -2.44
CA GLU A 102 -3.24 8.79 -3.52
C GLU A 102 -1.98 8.90 -4.39
N LEU A 103 -2.15 8.82 -5.72
CA LEU A 103 -1.04 8.63 -6.65
C LEU A 103 0.00 9.77 -6.60
N ILE A 104 -0.43 11.04 -6.59
CA ILE A 104 0.49 12.19 -6.60
C ILE A 104 1.28 12.24 -5.30
N TRP A 105 0.58 12.22 -4.17
CA TRP A 105 1.20 12.27 -2.85
C TRP A 105 2.09 11.04 -2.59
N GLY A 106 1.61 9.84 -2.91
CA GLY A 106 2.38 8.61 -2.77
C GLY A 106 3.67 8.62 -3.59
N THR A 107 3.62 9.11 -4.84
CA THR A 107 4.81 9.19 -5.71
C THR A 107 5.77 10.30 -5.27
N ASN A 108 5.26 11.50 -5.03
CA ASN A 108 6.08 12.69 -4.76
C ASN A 108 6.64 12.73 -3.34
N TYR A 109 5.99 12.06 -2.40
CA TYR A 109 6.37 12.07 -1.00
C TYR A 109 6.68 10.66 -0.48
N LEU A 110 5.71 9.75 -0.40
CA LEU A 110 5.90 8.49 0.34
C LEU A 110 7.00 7.60 -0.27
N GLY A 111 7.07 7.52 -1.60
CA GLY A 111 8.16 6.82 -2.28
C GLY A 111 9.53 7.43 -1.99
N HIS A 112 9.63 8.76 -1.91
CA HIS A 112 10.86 9.46 -1.56
C HIS A 112 11.24 9.32 -0.09
N PHE A 113 10.23 9.33 0.79
CA PHE A 113 10.40 9.03 2.21
C PHE A 113 11.04 7.65 2.38
N LEU A 114 10.45 6.61 1.79
CA LEU A 114 10.97 5.25 1.91
C LEU A 114 12.37 5.13 1.29
N LEU A 115 12.60 5.72 0.12
CA LEU A 115 13.92 5.71 -0.52
C LEU A 115 14.99 6.34 0.39
N THR A 116 14.68 7.50 0.96
CA THR A 116 15.61 8.24 1.83
C THR A 116 15.84 7.49 3.14
N TYR A 117 14.78 6.97 3.75
CA TYR A 117 14.85 6.20 5.00
C TYR A 117 15.74 4.96 4.85
N LEU A 118 15.57 4.18 3.79
CA LEU A 118 16.37 2.97 3.55
C LEU A 118 17.84 3.26 3.18
N LEU A 119 18.15 4.49 2.74
CA LEU A 119 19.51 4.92 2.41
C LEU A 119 20.16 5.73 3.54
N LEU A 120 19.45 5.96 4.65
CA LEU A 120 19.88 6.88 5.72
C LEU A 120 21.20 6.45 6.36
N GLU A 121 21.31 5.18 6.75
CA GLU A 121 22.53 4.63 7.33
C GLU A 121 23.71 4.74 6.34
N LYS A 122 23.48 4.46 5.06
CA LYS A 122 24.53 4.59 4.04
C LYS A 122 24.97 6.04 3.84
N LEU A 123 24.05 7.00 3.89
CA LEU A 123 24.37 8.43 3.84
C LEU A 123 25.21 8.87 5.05
N GLN A 124 24.88 8.39 6.24
CA GLN A 124 25.65 8.64 7.47
C GLN A 124 27.07 8.05 7.37
N ASN A 125 27.19 6.80 6.92
CA ASN A 125 28.48 6.13 6.73
C ASN A 125 29.34 6.74 5.61
N SER A 126 28.73 7.53 4.73
CA SER A 126 29.39 8.22 3.61
C SER A 126 29.63 9.71 3.89
N ALA A 127 29.46 10.15 5.13
CA ALA A 127 29.61 11.55 5.50
C ALA A 127 31.01 12.09 5.12
N PRO A 128 31.12 13.36 4.68
CA PRO A 128 30.04 14.33 4.53
C PRO A 128 29.12 14.00 3.34
N SER A 129 27.81 14.01 3.57
CA SER A 129 26.80 13.71 2.56
C SER A 129 25.64 14.69 2.57
N ARG A 130 24.88 14.77 1.47
CA ARG A 130 23.83 15.78 1.26
C ARG A 130 22.56 15.16 0.67
N ILE A 131 21.42 15.54 1.22
CA ILE A 131 20.09 15.14 0.75
C ILE A 131 19.36 16.39 0.27
N ILE A 132 18.94 16.40 -0.99
CA ILE A 132 18.23 17.52 -1.60
C ILE A 132 16.82 17.09 -2.00
N MET A 133 15.81 17.80 -1.50
CA MET A 133 14.39 17.56 -1.77
C MET A 133 13.85 18.60 -2.76
N LEU A 134 13.39 18.18 -3.96
CA LEU A 134 12.76 19.12 -4.89
C LEU A 134 11.30 19.34 -4.51
N ALA A 135 11.04 20.48 -3.89
CA ALA A 135 9.72 20.94 -3.47
C ALA A 135 9.08 21.86 -4.53
N SER A 136 8.22 22.79 -4.10
CA SER A 136 7.57 23.81 -4.93
C SER A 136 7.14 24.95 -4.01
N ASP A 137 7.08 26.17 -4.54
CA ASP A 137 6.31 27.29 -3.97
C ASP A 137 4.87 26.91 -3.54
N LEU A 138 4.20 26.02 -4.29
CA LEU A 138 2.89 25.49 -3.90
C LEU A 138 2.88 24.78 -2.53
N ALA A 139 4.04 24.35 -2.02
CA ALA A 139 4.17 23.81 -0.66
C ALA A 139 3.84 24.84 0.43
N LEU A 140 3.88 26.13 0.10
CA LEU A 140 3.59 27.23 1.03
C LEU A 140 2.08 27.49 1.20
N SER A 141 1.24 26.92 0.31
CA SER A 141 -0.20 27.19 0.26
C SER A 141 -1.08 26.39 1.24
N PRO A 142 -0.79 25.12 1.60
CA PRO A 142 -1.67 24.38 2.49
C PRO A 142 -1.62 24.94 3.91
N SER A 143 -2.77 24.95 4.60
CA SER A 143 -2.88 25.29 6.03
C SER A 143 -3.18 24.08 6.92
N SER A 144 -3.40 22.90 6.33
CA SER A 144 -3.65 21.64 7.04
C SER A 144 -3.33 20.42 6.17
N ILE A 145 -3.15 19.27 6.80
CA ILE A 145 -3.05 17.97 6.14
C ILE A 145 -4.28 17.13 6.48
N GLU A 146 -5.12 16.88 5.47
CA GLU A 146 -6.24 15.95 5.62
C GLU A 146 -5.77 14.51 5.34
N TRP A 147 -5.37 13.80 6.39
CA TRP A 147 -4.81 12.44 6.30
C TRP A 147 -5.66 11.46 5.47
N ASN A 148 -6.99 11.58 5.58
CA ASN A 148 -7.94 10.72 4.85
C ASN A 148 -7.93 10.96 3.34
N LEU A 149 -7.41 12.09 2.84
CA LEU A 149 -7.22 12.34 1.41
C LEU A 149 -6.03 11.58 0.84
N LEU A 150 -5.07 11.19 1.68
CA LEU A 150 -3.82 10.56 1.24
C LEU A 150 -3.95 9.05 1.03
N VAL A 151 -4.99 8.44 1.61
CA VAL A 151 -5.27 6.99 1.57
C VAL A 151 -6.52 6.68 0.74
N LYS A 152 -6.67 7.36 -0.40
CA LYS A 152 -7.75 7.08 -1.35
C LYS A 152 -7.39 7.54 -2.76
N LYS A 153 -8.22 7.17 -3.72
CA LYS A 153 -8.09 7.60 -5.12
C LYS A 153 -8.11 9.13 -5.24
N THR A 154 -7.28 9.66 -6.15
CA THR A 154 -7.21 11.09 -6.45
C THR A 154 -8.61 11.69 -6.71
N PRO A 155 -9.07 12.67 -5.90
CA PRO A 155 -10.28 13.44 -6.12
C PRO A 155 -10.12 14.41 -7.30
N LEU A 156 -11.20 15.09 -7.70
CA LEU A 156 -11.18 16.07 -8.79
C LEU A 156 -10.17 17.20 -8.54
N ASN A 157 -10.01 17.65 -7.29
CA ASN A 157 -9.07 18.70 -6.90
C ASN A 157 -7.66 18.12 -6.60
N PHE A 158 -6.92 17.79 -7.65
CA PHE A 158 -5.56 17.23 -7.56
C PHE A 158 -4.50 18.27 -7.14
N LEU A 159 -4.75 19.58 -7.35
CA LEU A 159 -3.79 20.64 -7.04
C LEU A 159 -3.49 20.71 -5.55
N LYS A 160 -4.53 20.57 -4.71
CA LYS A 160 -4.38 20.51 -3.24
C LYS A 160 -3.47 19.36 -2.82
N LEU A 161 -3.60 18.18 -3.44
CA LEU A 161 -2.78 17.02 -3.13
C LEU A 161 -1.33 17.18 -3.59
N TYR A 162 -1.11 17.81 -4.75
CA TYR A 162 0.24 18.18 -5.16
C TYR A 162 0.88 19.13 -4.15
N ALA A 163 0.18 20.21 -3.76
CA ALA A 163 0.66 21.15 -2.75
C ALA A 163 0.97 20.46 -1.42
N VAL A 164 0.09 19.59 -0.92
CA VAL A 164 0.32 18.78 0.29
C VAL A 164 1.52 17.84 0.13
N SER A 165 1.72 17.23 -1.04
CA SER A 165 2.90 16.40 -1.31
C SER A 165 4.22 17.18 -1.20
N LYS A 166 4.22 18.44 -1.65
CA LYS A 166 5.39 19.31 -1.58
C LYS A 166 5.59 19.89 -0.17
N LEU A 167 4.52 20.22 0.55
CA LEU A 167 4.59 20.55 1.98
C LEU A 167 5.16 19.38 2.80
N SER A 168 4.76 18.15 2.47
CA SER A 168 5.25 16.94 3.16
C SER A 168 6.78 16.77 2.99
N LEU A 169 7.36 17.18 1.86
CA LEU A 169 8.82 17.23 1.67
C LEU A 169 9.50 18.29 2.54
N LEU A 170 8.85 19.43 2.80
CA LEU A 170 9.39 20.46 3.71
C LEU A 170 9.41 19.95 5.16
N LEU A 171 8.32 19.33 5.60
CA LEU A 171 8.22 18.71 6.93
C LEU A 171 9.27 17.60 7.09
N LEU A 172 9.46 16.75 6.07
CA LEU A 172 10.50 15.72 6.06
C LEU A 172 11.91 16.29 6.09
N THR A 173 12.16 17.38 5.35
CA THR A 173 13.45 18.09 5.35
C THR A 173 13.79 18.56 6.77
N ARG A 174 12.82 19.15 7.45
CA ARG A 174 12.97 19.59 8.83
C ARG A 174 13.24 18.43 9.78
N GLU A 175 12.41 17.39 9.74
CA GLU A 175 12.57 16.22 10.62
C GLU A 175 13.94 15.55 10.43
N LEU A 176 14.33 15.29 9.17
CA LEU A 176 15.64 14.69 8.87
C LEU A 176 16.80 15.59 9.27
N SER A 177 16.70 16.91 9.07
CA SER A 177 17.77 17.84 9.48
C SER A 177 18.06 17.79 10.98
N GLN A 178 17.02 17.57 11.79
CA GLN A 178 17.17 17.43 13.24
C GLN A 178 17.73 16.06 13.62
N GLN A 179 17.19 14.98 13.04
CA GLN A 179 17.70 13.63 13.29
C GLN A 179 19.16 13.46 12.86
N LEU A 180 19.59 14.18 11.82
CA LEU A 180 20.92 14.07 11.23
C LEU A 180 21.94 15.11 11.69
N ASN A 181 21.59 15.98 12.64
CA ASN A 181 22.42 17.12 13.06
C ASN A 181 23.86 16.72 13.48
N ASN A 182 24.04 15.50 14.01
CA ASN A 182 25.33 15.00 14.50
C ASN A 182 26.05 14.06 13.52
N PHE A 183 25.52 13.86 12.30
CA PHE A 183 26.03 12.87 11.35
C PHE A 183 26.77 13.48 10.16
N GLN A 184 27.02 14.80 10.16
CA GLN A 184 27.59 15.53 9.01
C GLN A 184 26.82 15.25 7.69
N VAL A 185 25.49 15.08 7.82
CA VAL A 185 24.57 14.94 6.69
C VAL A 185 23.65 16.15 6.65
N THR A 186 23.70 16.93 5.58
CA THR A 186 22.79 18.08 5.40
C THR A 186 21.56 17.70 4.60
N VAL A 187 20.42 18.31 4.93
CA VAL A 187 19.14 18.08 4.27
C VAL A 187 18.49 19.42 3.94
N ASN A 188 18.28 19.72 2.67
CA ASN A 188 17.64 20.97 2.25
C ASN A 188 16.58 20.72 1.18
N ALA A 189 15.57 21.60 1.15
CA ALA A 189 14.53 21.61 0.15
C ALA A 189 14.73 22.75 -0.85
N ILE A 190 14.33 22.54 -2.09
CA ILE A 190 14.54 23.51 -3.18
C ILE A 190 13.27 23.66 -4.01
N HIS A 191 12.89 24.90 -4.28
CA HIS A 191 11.97 25.27 -5.33
C HIS A 191 12.77 25.67 -6.58
N PRO A 192 12.70 24.89 -7.68
CA PRO A 192 13.51 25.15 -8.86
C PRO A 192 12.94 26.27 -9.76
N GLY A 193 11.96 27.05 -9.30
CA GLY A 193 11.22 28.01 -10.12
C GLY A 193 10.12 27.40 -11.00
N PHE A 194 9.41 28.23 -11.76
CA PHE A 194 8.43 27.78 -12.76
C PHE A 194 9.16 27.25 -14.01
N VAL A 195 9.62 26.01 -13.95
CA VAL A 195 10.41 25.39 -15.03
C VAL A 195 9.50 24.96 -16.19
N GLN A 196 9.95 25.26 -17.42
CA GLN A 196 9.39 24.71 -18.65
C GLN A 196 9.57 23.19 -18.68
N SER A 197 8.61 22.46 -18.13
CA SER A 197 8.66 21.01 -17.97
C SER A 197 7.63 20.29 -18.84
N ASN A 198 7.79 18.98 -19.03
CA ASN A 198 6.78 18.17 -19.73
C ASN A 198 5.67 17.65 -18.79
N ILE A 199 5.61 18.16 -17.54
CA ILE A 199 4.82 17.60 -16.42
C ILE A 199 3.32 17.84 -16.59
N THR A 200 2.89 18.95 -17.22
CA THR A 200 1.47 19.21 -17.51
C THR A 200 1.27 19.57 -18.99
N ARG A 201 0.03 19.45 -19.49
CA ARG A 201 -0.34 20.02 -20.80
C ARG A 201 -0.08 21.53 -20.84
N TRP A 202 -0.24 22.20 -19.70
CA TRP A 202 -0.01 23.63 -19.56
C TRP A 202 1.48 24.01 -19.54
N HIS A 203 2.38 23.18 -19.00
CA HIS A 203 3.82 23.39 -19.13
C HIS A 203 4.35 23.04 -20.54
N ARG A 204 3.71 22.10 -21.26
CA ARG A 204 4.01 21.86 -22.68
C ARG A 204 3.58 23.05 -23.55
N PHE A 205 2.46 23.68 -23.22
CA PHE A 205 1.99 24.90 -23.87
C PHE A 205 2.80 26.12 -23.44
N SER A 206 3.19 26.24 -22.17
CA SER A 206 4.08 27.30 -21.68
C SER A 206 5.47 27.20 -22.30
N LYS A 207 5.98 25.97 -22.52
CA LYS A 207 7.20 25.70 -23.29
C LYS A 207 7.07 26.12 -24.76
N TYR A 208 5.90 25.89 -25.37
CA TYR A 208 5.60 26.40 -26.72
C TYR A 208 5.55 27.93 -26.78
N LEU A 209 5.14 28.59 -25.68
CA LEU A 209 5.07 30.05 -25.54
C LEU A 209 6.32 30.71 -24.92
N GLY A 210 7.35 29.95 -24.52
CA GLY A 210 8.54 30.48 -23.83
C GLY A 210 8.31 30.97 -22.39
N LEU A 211 7.18 30.62 -21.75
CA LEU A 211 6.85 31.04 -20.39
C LEU A 211 7.41 30.06 -19.34
N GLY A 212 8.31 30.57 -18.48
CA GLY A 212 9.03 29.83 -17.44
C GLY A 212 10.53 29.74 -17.71
N ILE A 213 11.29 29.19 -16.75
CA ILE A 213 12.75 29.06 -16.87
C ILE A 213 13.16 27.73 -17.52
N SER A 214 14.35 27.69 -18.10
CA SER A 214 14.88 26.45 -18.71
C SER A 214 15.11 25.38 -17.65
N SER A 215 15.13 24.10 -18.06
CA SER A 215 15.50 23.02 -17.14
C SER A 215 16.93 23.15 -16.61
N GLU A 216 17.80 23.84 -17.36
CA GLU A 216 19.17 24.14 -16.94
C GLU A 216 19.19 25.17 -15.81
N ALA A 217 18.45 26.28 -15.98
CA ALA A 217 18.27 27.27 -14.93
C ALA A 217 17.61 26.67 -13.68
N GLY A 218 16.64 25.77 -13.86
CA GLY A 218 15.98 25.07 -12.75
C GLY A 218 16.88 24.09 -11.99
N ALA A 219 17.98 23.63 -12.58
CA ALA A 219 18.94 22.75 -11.92
C ALA A 219 20.00 23.52 -11.11
N TYR A 220 20.14 24.84 -11.34
CA TYR A 220 21.18 25.66 -10.75
C TYR A 220 21.21 25.59 -9.22
N SER A 221 20.11 25.96 -8.55
CA SER A 221 20.06 25.96 -7.08
C SER A 221 20.25 24.55 -6.50
N THR A 222 19.80 23.52 -7.21
CA THR A 222 20.03 22.12 -6.83
C THR A 222 21.51 21.77 -6.85
N LEU A 223 22.23 22.13 -7.92
CA LEU A 223 23.66 21.90 -8.02
C LEU A 223 24.42 22.71 -6.97
N VAL A 224 24.12 24.00 -6.80
CA VAL A 224 24.74 24.86 -5.79
C VAL A 224 24.59 24.26 -4.39
N CYS A 225 23.38 23.87 -3.99
CA CYS A 225 23.15 23.29 -2.68
C CYS A 225 23.83 21.90 -2.53
N ALA A 226 23.87 21.11 -3.60
CA ALA A 226 24.48 19.78 -3.59
C ALA A 226 26.02 19.79 -3.60
N THR A 227 26.67 20.83 -4.15
CA THR A 227 28.11 20.79 -4.41
C THR A 227 28.90 21.98 -3.88
N SER A 228 28.27 23.13 -3.58
CA SER A 228 29.00 24.30 -3.07
C SER A 228 29.49 24.08 -1.64
N PRO A 229 30.73 24.47 -1.29
CA PRO A 229 31.21 24.51 0.10
C PRO A 229 30.32 25.35 1.03
N ASP A 230 29.67 26.40 0.52
CA ASP A 230 28.82 27.31 1.31
C ASP A 230 27.64 26.59 1.98
N TYR A 231 27.19 25.48 1.40
CA TYR A 231 26.08 24.66 1.91
C TYR A 231 26.56 23.42 2.67
N GLN A 232 27.85 23.30 2.98
CA GLN A 232 28.40 22.13 3.68
C GLN A 232 27.80 21.93 5.08
N ASN A 233 27.49 23.04 5.77
CA ASN A 233 26.92 23.02 7.13
C ASN A 233 25.50 23.61 7.19
N ILE A 234 24.88 23.89 6.04
CA ILE A 234 23.52 24.44 5.97
C ILE A 234 22.54 23.27 5.83
N SER A 235 21.61 23.15 6.78
CA SER A 235 20.61 22.09 6.83
C SER A 235 19.26 22.65 7.28
N GLY A 236 18.17 21.98 6.90
CA GLY A 236 16.80 22.33 7.26
C GLY A 236 16.23 23.52 6.48
N LYS A 237 16.90 24.00 5.42
CA LYS A 237 16.50 25.19 4.67
C LYS A 237 15.60 24.87 3.49
N PHE A 238 14.71 25.81 3.15
CA PHE A 238 13.97 25.82 1.90
C PHE A 238 14.48 26.95 1.02
N LEU A 239 14.95 26.64 -0.19
CA LEU A 239 15.65 27.57 -1.06
C LEU A 239 14.91 27.80 -2.37
N ASP A 240 15.04 28.99 -2.96
CA ASP A 240 14.48 29.34 -4.27
C ASP A 240 15.38 28.92 -5.45
N SER A 241 15.03 29.37 -6.67
CA SER A 241 15.80 29.10 -7.90
C SER A 241 17.19 29.75 -7.92
N HIS A 242 17.46 30.70 -7.03
CA HIS A 242 18.72 31.41 -6.86
C HIS A 242 19.47 30.97 -5.59
N ALA A 243 19.02 29.88 -4.96
CA ALA A 243 19.54 29.33 -3.71
C ALA A 243 19.37 30.27 -2.50
N GLN A 244 18.46 31.23 -2.56
CA GLN A 244 18.10 32.11 -1.44
C GLN A 244 17.05 31.46 -0.54
N GLU A 245 17.14 31.69 0.77
CA GLU A 245 16.21 31.11 1.73
C GLU A 245 14.80 31.69 1.59
N ILE A 246 13.81 30.80 1.52
CA ILE A 246 12.38 31.11 1.55
C ILE A 246 11.87 30.87 2.96
N LEU A 247 11.15 31.85 3.51
CA LEU A 247 10.48 31.71 4.79
C LEU A 247 9.35 30.68 4.71
N LEU A 248 9.36 29.73 5.64
CA LEU A 248 8.36 28.68 5.74
C LEU A 248 7.08 29.20 6.40
N PRO A 249 5.88 28.75 5.98
CA PRO A 249 4.65 29.02 6.71
C PRO A 249 4.65 28.28 8.05
N GLU A 250 3.82 28.72 9.00
CA GLU A 250 3.72 28.13 10.36
C GLU A 250 3.54 26.62 10.33
N ILE A 251 2.69 26.10 9.44
CA ILE A 251 2.46 24.66 9.30
C ILE A 251 3.74 23.88 8.95
N ALA A 252 4.61 24.44 8.10
CA ALA A 252 5.86 23.80 7.70
C ALA A 252 6.96 23.91 8.78
N GLN A 253 6.78 24.82 9.75
CA GLN A 253 7.64 24.95 10.93
C GLN A 253 7.16 24.09 12.11
N ASN A 254 5.94 23.52 12.02
CA ASN A 254 5.34 22.76 13.11
C ASN A 254 6.10 21.44 13.35
N GLN A 255 6.76 21.37 14.50
CA GLN A 255 7.55 20.21 14.90
C GLN A 255 6.71 18.96 15.15
N GLU A 256 5.57 19.11 15.81
CA GLU A 256 4.70 17.99 16.14
C GLU A 256 4.11 17.37 14.88
N LEU A 257 3.72 18.21 13.92
CA LEU A 257 3.24 17.75 12.62
C LEU A 257 4.34 17.01 11.84
N SER A 258 5.59 17.48 11.91
CA SER A 258 6.74 16.82 11.26
C SER A 258 6.96 15.41 11.83
N LYS A 259 6.96 15.27 13.16
CA LYS A 259 7.06 13.98 13.86
C LYS A 259 5.88 13.08 13.56
N GLN A 260 4.66 13.62 13.56
CA GLN A 260 3.46 12.86 13.24
C GLN A 260 3.50 12.32 11.80
N LEU A 261 3.91 13.14 10.85
CA LEU A 261 4.09 12.72 9.46
C LEU A 261 5.18 11.65 9.33
N TRP A 262 6.30 11.78 10.04
CA TRP A 262 7.37 10.77 10.08
C TRP A 262 6.87 9.42 10.59
N GLN A 263 6.19 9.39 11.74
CA GLN A 263 5.67 8.17 12.33
C GLN A 263 4.62 7.50 11.43
N ARG A 264 3.69 8.30 10.87
CA ARG A 264 2.74 7.80 9.87
C ARG A 264 3.44 7.24 8.64
N SER A 265 4.54 7.85 8.21
CA SER A 265 5.26 7.39 7.02
C SER A 265 6.04 6.11 7.29
N LEU A 266 6.62 5.93 8.49
CA LEU A 266 7.19 4.64 8.92
C LEU A 266 6.12 3.55 8.87
N LEU A 267 4.94 3.83 9.43
CA LEU A 267 3.77 2.94 9.44
C LEU A 267 3.31 2.60 8.01
N TRP A 268 3.09 3.61 7.18
CA TRP A 268 2.59 3.46 5.83
C TRP A 268 3.58 2.80 4.88
N ALA A 269 4.87 2.94 5.17
CA ALA A 269 5.92 2.30 4.39
C ALA A 269 6.30 0.91 4.92
N GLY A 270 5.78 0.47 6.08
CA GLY A 270 6.12 -0.80 6.70
C GLY A 270 7.55 -0.82 7.23
N CYS A 271 7.98 0.26 7.87
CA CYS A 271 9.31 0.41 8.47
C CYS A 271 9.29 0.34 10.00
N ASN A 272 8.10 0.20 10.61
CA ASN A 272 7.89 0.13 12.06
C ASN A 272 7.82 -1.32 12.60
N GLN A 273 8.23 -2.31 11.81
CA GLN A 273 8.03 -3.72 12.14
C GLN A 273 8.87 -4.14 13.35
N GLN A 274 8.20 -4.39 14.47
CA GLN A 274 8.67 -5.39 15.44
C GLN A 274 8.16 -6.73 14.95
N GLN A 275 9.04 -7.58 14.43
CA GLN A 275 8.65 -8.95 14.10
C GLN A 275 8.46 -9.71 15.41
N ASN A 276 7.22 -9.87 15.85
CA ASN A 276 6.91 -10.82 16.88
C ASN A 276 7.09 -12.22 16.26
N THR A 277 8.12 -12.93 16.69
CA THR A 277 8.52 -14.24 16.15
C THR A 277 7.91 -15.39 16.94
N GLU A 278 7.11 -15.08 17.96
CA GLU A 278 6.38 -16.08 18.73
C GLU A 278 5.31 -16.72 17.85
N LYS A 279 5.46 -18.01 17.59
CA LYS A 279 4.43 -18.81 16.95
C LYS A 279 3.27 -18.96 17.92
N ILE A 280 2.17 -18.29 17.62
CA ILE A 280 0.91 -18.49 18.34
C ILE A 280 0.26 -19.75 17.78
N ASN A 281 0.00 -20.73 18.65
CA ASN A 281 -0.74 -21.93 18.30
C ASN A 281 -2.21 -21.76 18.69
N TYR A 282 -3.10 -21.99 17.73
CA TYR A 282 -4.55 -21.93 17.92
C TYR A 282 -5.07 -23.37 18.09
N ASP A 283 -5.30 -23.79 19.32
CA ASP A 283 -5.61 -25.18 19.68
C ASP A 283 -7.12 -25.51 19.75
N GLY A 284 -7.97 -24.51 19.51
CA GLY A 284 -9.43 -24.62 19.58
C GLY A 284 -10.06 -24.13 20.87
N THR A 285 -9.27 -23.80 21.91
CA THR A 285 -9.80 -23.28 23.19
C THR A 285 -10.66 -22.03 23.00
N ASP A 286 -10.23 -21.15 22.09
CA ASP A 286 -10.93 -19.92 21.72
C ASP A 286 -11.80 -20.06 20.47
N GLU A 287 -12.22 -21.29 20.12
CA GLU A 287 -13.00 -21.58 18.90
C GLU A 287 -12.26 -21.27 17.58
N ILE A 288 -10.92 -21.29 17.63
CA ILE A 288 -10.00 -21.12 16.48
C ILE A 288 -8.91 -22.20 16.47
N TRP A 289 -8.66 -22.81 15.31
CA TRP A 289 -7.68 -23.88 15.08
C TRP A 289 -6.66 -23.53 14.00
N GLY A 290 -5.39 -23.89 14.22
CA GLY A 290 -4.28 -23.70 13.28
C GLY A 290 -3.02 -23.11 13.96
N PRO A 291 -2.08 -22.54 13.19
CA PRO A 291 -2.07 -22.47 11.73
C PRO A 291 -1.91 -23.85 11.08
N ASN A 292 -2.56 -24.04 9.94
CA ASN A 292 -2.37 -25.19 9.05
C ASN A 292 -1.83 -24.69 7.70
N SER A 293 -1.20 -25.55 6.90
CA SER A 293 -0.66 -25.17 5.59
C SER A 293 -1.41 -25.89 4.46
N LEU A 294 -1.72 -25.15 3.40
CA LEU A 294 -2.17 -25.73 2.13
C LEU A 294 -1.10 -26.68 1.57
N ALA A 295 -1.51 -27.62 0.72
CA ALA A 295 -0.61 -28.54 0.01
C ALA A 295 0.05 -27.85 -1.21
N LEU A 296 0.59 -26.65 -1.02
CA LEU A 296 1.18 -25.80 -2.05
C LEU A 296 2.54 -25.26 -1.59
N SER A 297 3.48 -25.15 -2.52
CA SER A 297 4.77 -24.51 -2.27
C SER A 297 4.64 -22.98 -2.19
N SER A 298 5.63 -22.33 -1.57
CA SER A 298 5.66 -20.85 -1.48
C SER A 298 5.67 -20.16 -2.86
N ASN A 299 6.25 -20.80 -3.87
CA ASN A 299 6.26 -20.28 -5.25
C ASN A 299 4.86 -20.35 -5.88
N GLU A 300 4.16 -21.47 -5.71
CA GLU A 300 2.78 -21.63 -6.20
C GLU A 300 1.84 -20.61 -5.55
N ILE A 301 1.98 -20.40 -4.23
CA ILE A 301 1.21 -19.36 -3.53
C ILE A 301 1.52 -17.97 -4.09
N ALA A 302 2.80 -17.64 -4.32
CA ALA A 302 3.18 -16.35 -4.88
C ALA A 302 2.60 -16.14 -6.29
N ASP A 303 2.64 -17.16 -7.14
CA ASP A 303 2.09 -17.12 -8.50
C ASP A 303 0.56 -16.95 -8.50
N ILE A 304 -0.14 -17.69 -7.63
CA ILE A 304 -1.60 -17.56 -7.43
C ILE A 304 -1.95 -16.15 -6.95
N THR A 305 -1.22 -15.64 -5.96
CA THR A 305 -1.42 -14.29 -5.41
C THR A 305 -1.23 -13.22 -6.47
N GLN A 306 -0.15 -13.30 -7.25
CA GLN A 306 0.10 -12.37 -8.34
C GLN A 306 -0.99 -12.44 -9.41
N TYR A 307 -1.43 -13.64 -9.79
CA TYR A 307 -2.53 -13.83 -10.73
C TYR A 307 -3.83 -13.21 -10.21
N ILE A 308 -4.13 -13.34 -8.91
CA ILE A 308 -5.32 -12.73 -8.30
C ILE A 308 -5.28 -11.20 -8.41
N PHE A 309 -4.14 -10.58 -8.09
CA PHE A 309 -3.96 -9.13 -8.23
C PHE A 309 -4.17 -8.66 -9.68
N ASP A 310 -3.57 -9.34 -10.64
CA ASP A 310 -3.54 -8.89 -12.03
C ASP A 310 -4.83 -9.19 -12.79
N ASN A 311 -5.52 -10.30 -12.48
CA ASN A 311 -6.59 -10.82 -13.33
C ASN A 311 -7.96 -10.91 -12.64
N ILE A 312 -7.99 -11.07 -11.32
CA ILE A 312 -9.21 -11.37 -10.57
C ILE A 312 -9.75 -10.10 -9.90
N LEU A 313 -8.89 -9.31 -9.26
CA LEU A 313 -9.30 -8.07 -8.58
C LEU A 313 -9.61 -6.91 -9.54
N LEU A 314 -8.98 -6.87 -10.71
CA LEU A 314 -9.13 -5.78 -11.69
C LEU A 314 -10.35 -5.91 -12.61
N LYS A 315 -10.93 -7.10 -12.74
CA LYS A 315 -12.06 -7.34 -13.65
C LYS A 315 -13.39 -7.09 -12.95
N LEU A 316 -14.16 -6.12 -13.48
CA LEU A 316 -15.60 -6.09 -13.26
C LEU A 316 -16.22 -7.33 -13.93
N PRO A 317 -17.03 -8.12 -13.23
CA PRO A 317 -17.74 -9.28 -13.79
C PRO A 317 -18.92 -8.83 -14.68
N THR A 318 -18.59 -8.21 -15.81
CA THR A 318 -19.53 -7.54 -16.74
C THR A 318 -20.60 -8.47 -17.30
N LYS A 319 -20.27 -9.74 -17.56
CA LYS A 319 -21.21 -10.75 -18.07
C LYS A 319 -22.34 -11.07 -17.08
N ILE A 320 -22.09 -10.94 -15.78
CA ILE A 320 -23.05 -11.30 -14.74
C ILE A 320 -23.97 -10.10 -14.45
N LEU A 321 -23.44 -8.88 -14.46
CA LEU A 321 -24.20 -7.64 -14.31
C LEU A 321 -25.32 -7.50 -15.35
N LEU A 322 -25.03 -7.80 -16.62
CA LEU A 322 -26.00 -7.66 -17.72
C LEU A 322 -27.18 -8.65 -17.57
N LYS A 323 -26.89 -9.91 -17.20
CA LYS A 323 -27.92 -10.92 -16.96
C LYS A 323 -28.79 -10.58 -15.73
N GLN A 324 -28.21 -9.99 -14.69
CA GLN A 324 -28.91 -9.64 -13.46
C GLN A 324 -29.83 -8.43 -13.61
N VAL A 325 -29.38 -7.38 -14.31
CA VAL A 325 -30.24 -6.24 -14.65
C VAL A 325 -31.48 -6.77 -15.39
N ILE A 326 -31.29 -7.59 -16.44
CA ILE A 326 -32.39 -8.16 -17.21
C ILE A 326 -33.32 -9.02 -16.33
N LYS A 327 -32.79 -9.89 -15.47
CA LYS A 327 -33.59 -10.79 -14.61
C LYS A 327 -34.35 -10.05 -13.50
N SER A 328 -33.75 -9.04 -12.88
CA SER A 328 -34.39 -8.22 -11.83
C SER A 328 -35.48 -7.31 -12.42
N PHE A 329 -35.27 -6.80 -13.64
CA PHE A 329 -36.31 -6.10 -14.40
C PHE A 329 -37.49 -7.03 -14.71
N ILE A 330 -37.24 -8.29 -15.11
CA ILE A 330 -38.30 -9.28 -15.39
C ILE A 330 -39.09 -9.67 -14.12
N LYS A 331 -38.45 -9.67 -12.94
CA LYS A 331 -39.07 -10.10 -11.67
C LYS A 331 -39.69 -8.96 -10.84
N PHE A 332 -39.62 -7.70 -11.29
CA PHE A 332 -40.03 -6.52 -10.51
C PHE A 332 -39.41 -6.45 -9.10
N ASP A 333 -38.20 -7.00 -8.94
CA ASP A 333 -37.50 -7.01 -7.64
C ASP A 333 -36.69 -5.72 -7.47
N ILE A 334 -37.37 -4.68 -6.98
CA ILE A 334 -36.81 -3.33 -6.77
C ILE A 334 -35.68 -3.35 -5.73
N GLY A 335 -35.75 -4.24 -4.73
CA GLY A 335 -34.73 -4.39 -3.70
C GLY A 335 -33.41 -4.93 -4.27
N SER A 336 -33.48 -5.96 -5.10
CA SER A 336 -32.32 -6.48 -5.83
C SER A 336 -31.73 -5.46 -6.80
N LEU A 337 -32.56 -4.64 -7.46
CA LEU A 337 -32.10 -3.55 -8.33
C LEU A 337 -31.34 -2.46 -7.56
N PHE A 338 -31.82 -2.10 -6.37
CA PHE A 338 -31.16 -1.13 -5.48
C PHE A 338 -29.83 -1.67 -4.91
N ILE A 339 -29.80 -2.96 -4.55
CA ILE A 339 -28.57 -3.65 -4.13
C ILE A 339 -27.56 -3.70 -5.29
N ILE A 340 -27.99 -4.03 -6.52
CA ILE A 340 -27.13 -4.00 -7.71
C ILE A 340 -26.58 -2.59 -7.91
N LEU A 341 -27.39 -1.54 -7.77
CA LEU A 341 -26.94 -0.14 -7.85
C LEU A 341 -25.89 0.19 -6.77
N ILE A 342 -26.13 -0.13 -5.50
CA ILE A 342 -25.17 0.08 -4.41
C ILE A 342 -23.87 -0.70 -4.67
N GLN A 343 -23.96 -1.94 -5.15
CA GLN A 343 -22.81 -2.76 -5.51
C GLN A 343 -22.04 -2.17 -6.70
N VAL A 344 -22.75 -1.59 -7.71
CA VAL A 344 -22.16 -0.82 -8.83
C VAL A 344 -21.36 0.36 -8.31
N PHE A 345 -21.95 1.13 -7.41
CA PHE A 345 -21.33 2.33 -6.85
C PHE A 345 -20.15 2.02 -5.92
N THR A 346 -20.22 0.95 -5.14
CA THR A 346 -19.17 0.56 -4.17
C THR A 346 -18.07 -0.31 -4.76
N LYS A 347 -18.23 -0.80 -6.00
CA LYS A 347 -17.38 -1.83 -6.64
C LYS A 347 -17.23 -3.12 -5.82
N ARG A 348 -18.12 -3.38 -4.86
CA ARG A 348 -18.14 -4.62 -4.07
C ARG A 348 -19.03 -5.63 -4.79
N PHE A 349 -18.45 -6.39 -5.73
CA PHE A 349 -19.17 -7.42 -6.48
C PHE A 349 -18.61 -8.82 -6.26
N TYR A 350 -19.55 -9.74 -5.99
CA TYR A 350 -19.44 -11.18 -5.75
C TYR A 350 -18.71 -11.59 -4.47
N MET A 351 -19.54 -11.91 -3.47
CA MET A 351 -19.17 -12.60 -2.22
C MET A 351 -18.75 -14.07 -2.44
N GLU A 352 -18.78 -14.57 -3.68
CA GLU A 352 -18.53 -15.98 -4.04
C GLU A 352 -17.50 -16.07 -5.17
N ARG A 353 -16.23 -15.96 -4.81
CA ARG A 353 -15.11 -16.06 -5.76
C ARG A 353 -14.82 -17.49 -6.24
N HIS A 354 -15.27 -18.50 -5.50
CA HIS A 354 -15.13 -19.92 -5.88
C HIS A 354 -16.00 -20.30 -7.09
N LEU A 355 -17.01 -19.50 -7.40
CA LEU A 355 -17.98 -19.77 -8.46
C LEU A 355 -17.63 -19.08 -9.79
N ASP A 356 -16.75 -18.06 -9.75
CA ASP A 356 -16.34 -17.28 -10.91
C ASP A 356 -14.85 -17.38 -11.26
N SER A 357 -14.05 -18.05 -10.42
CA SER A 357 -12.61 -18.22 -10.61
C SER A 357 -12.18 -19.68 -10.38
N PRO A 358 -11.72 -20.40 -11.43
CA PRO A 358 -11.18 -21.74 -11.31
C PRO A 358 -10.00 -21.85 -10.33
N VAL A 359 -9.17 -20.80 -10.26
CA VAL A 359 -8.03 -20.73 -9.33
C VAL A 359 -8.50 -20.69 -7.87
N ILE A 360 -9.57 -19.93 -7.58
CA ILE A 360 -10.14 -19.90 -6.23
C ILE A 360 -10.83 -21.22 -5.91
N TRP A 361 -11.53 -21.82 -6.88
CA TRP A 361 -12.12 -23.14 -6.70
C TRP A 361 -11.08 -24.22 -6.36
N GLN A 362 -9.93 -24.21 -7.04
CA GLN A 362 -8.82 -25.13 -6.74
C GLN A 362 -8.30 -24.95 -5.31
N LEU A 363 -8.16 -23.71 -4.81
CA LEU A 363 -7.80 -23.46 -3.41
C LEU A 363 -8.83 -24.05 -2.42
N CYS A 364 -10.12 -23.98 -2.74
CA CYS A 364 -11.17 -24.59 -1.91
C CYS A 364 -11.12 -26.13 -1.89
N GLN A 365 -10.42 -26.75 -2.84
CA GLN A 365 -10.26 -28.20 -2.97
C GLN A 365 -8.89 -28.70 -2.51
N ASP A 366 -8.09 -27.84 -1.87
CA ASP A 366 -6.78 -28.23 -1.37
C ASP A 366 -6.86 -29.45 -0.42
N LYS A 367 -5.95 -30.41 -0.60
CA LYS A 367 -5.99 -31.69 0.12
C LYS A 367 -5.86 -31.50 1.64
N ASN A 368 -4.93 -30.65 2.08
CA ASN A 368 -4.70 -30.42 3.51
C ASN A 368 -5.87 -29.65 4.13
N LEU A 369 -6.44 -28.70 3.37
CA LEU A 369 -7.65 -27.98 3.78
C LEU A 369 -8.82 -28.96 3.99
N LEU A 370 -9.12 -29.80 3.00
CA LEU A 370 -10.23 -30.76 3.08
C LEU A 370 -10.03 -31.77 4.21
N GLU A 371 -8.80 -32.25 4.43
CA GLU A 371 -8.47 -33.14 5.55
C GLU A 371 -8.79 -32.51 6.91
N ARG A 372 -8.36 -31.26 7.13
CA ARG A 372 -8.63 -30.54 8.38
C ARG A 372 -10.11 -30.24 8.57
N LEU A 373 -10.80 -29.85 7.50
CA LEU A 373 -12.23 -29.58 7.53
C LEU A 373 -13.04 -30.83 7.87
N ASN A 374 -12.77 -31.96 7.22
CA ASN A 374 -13.48 -33.22 7.47
C ASN A 374 -13.20 -33.75 8.89
N ALA A 375 -11.97 -33.58 9.40
CA ALA A 375 -11.63 -33.95 10.77
C ALA A 375 -12.44 -33.15 11.82
N LEU A 376 -12.78 -31.89 11.55
CA LEU A 376 -13.51 -31.03 12.48
C LEU A 376 -15.03 -31.14 12.34
N LEU A 377 -15.55 -31.31 11.13
CA LEU A 377 -16.98 -31.18 10.83
C LEU A 377 -17.64 -32.42 10.22
N GLY A 378 -16.87 -33.43 9.83
CA GLY A 378 -17.34 -34.59 9.06
C GLY A 378 -17.47 -34.30 7.56
N ASP A 379 -18.08 -35.24 6.84
CA ASP A 379 -18.19 -35.19 5.37
C ASP A 379 -19.34 -34.30 4.87
N ASN A 380 -19.32 -34.06 3.54
CA ASN A 380 -20.37 -33.35 2.79
C ASN A 380 -20.56 -31.89 3.20
N LEU A 381 -19.47 -31.22 3.59
CA LEU A 381 -19.51 -29.82 3.97
C LEU A 381 -19.99 -28.94 2.82
N VAL A 382 -20.88 -28.00 3.16
CA VAL A 382 -21.46 -27.07 2.19
C VAL A 382 -20.67 -25.78 2.22
N LEU A 383 -19.87 -25.53 1.18
CA LEU A 383 -19.28 -24.23 0.92
C LEU A 383 -20.35 -23.33 0.31
N TRP A 384 -20.80 -22.36 1.10
CA TRP A 384 -21.90 -21.48 0.68
C TRP A 384 -21.45 -20.06 0.35
N ARG A 385 -20.24 -19.65 0.76
CA ARG A 385 -19.69 -18.32 0.47
C ARG A 385 -18.16 -18.34 0.46
N SER A 386 -17.54 -17.53 -0.42
CA SER A 386 -16.08 -17.36 -0.43
C SER A 386 -15.64 -15.96 -0.87
N GLU A 387 -14.90 -15.24 -0.04
CA GLU A 387 -14.62 -13.82 -0.23
C GLU A 387 -13.12 -13.54 -0.30
N LEU A 388 -12.71 -12.76 -1.30
CA LEU A 388 -11.36 -12.19 -1.33
C LEU A 388 -11.35 -10.86 -0.58
N TRP A 389 -10.41 -10.73 0.35
CA TRP A 389 -10.22 -9.52 1.14
C TRP A 389 -8.86 -8.91 0.83
N VAL A 390 -8.86 -7.66 0.38
CA VAL A 390 -7.63 -6.89 0.13
C VAL A 390 -7.59 -5.73 1.12
N ASN A 391 -6.73 -5.83 2.12
CA ASN A 391 -6.47 -4.74 3.06
C ASN A 391 -5.27 -3.95 2.55
N TYR A 392 -5.48 -2.76 1.98
CA TYR A 392 -4.36 -1.92 1.52
C TYR A 392 -3.71 -1.18 2.70
N PRO A 393 -2.42 -0.81 2.60
CA PRO A 393 -1.75 0.03 3.58
C PRO A 393 -2.59 1.24 4.01
N ALA A 394 -2.56 1.50 5.31
CA ALA A 394 -3.32 2.51 6.04
C ALA A 394 -4.85 2.36 6.04
N GLN A 395 -5.40 1.32 5.41
CA GLN A 395 -6.82 0.98 5.46
C GLN A 395 -7.14 -0.01 6.59
N GLN A 396 -8.41 -0.07 6.96
CA GLN A 396 -8.96 -1.05 7.87
C GLN A 396 -10.30 -1.50 7.29
N LEU A 397 -10.45 -2.81 7.08
CA LEU A 397 -11.62 -3.35 6.39
C LEU A 397 -12.85 -3.38 7.29
N ILE A 398 -12.77 -4.11 8.40
CA ILE A 398 -13.84 -4.24 9.39
C ILE A 398 -13.29 -3.80 10.75
N PRO A 399 -13.47 -2.52 11.14
CA PRO A 399 -12.93 -1.99 12.38
C PRO A 399 -13.71 -2.41 13.63
N PHE A 400 -14.94 -2.90 13.44
CA PHE A 400 -15.82 -3.28 14.54
C PHE A 400 -15.55 -4.72 14.99
N TRP A 401 -15.59 -4.92 16.30
CA TRP A 401 -15.65 -6.24 16.91
C TRP A 401 -16.95 -6.92 16.49
N HIS A 402 -16.87 -8.08 15.87
CA HIS A 402 -18.02 -8.79 15.33
C HIS A 402 -17.83 -10.31 15.37
N ARG A 403 -18.95 -11.01 15.18
CA ARG A 403 -19.00 -12.44 14.93
C ARG A 403 -19.52 -12.71 13.53
N ASP A 404 -19.10 -13.83 12.98
CA ASP A 404 -19.54 -14.30 11.66
C ASP A 404 -20.75 -15.25 11.79
N SER A 405 -21.78 -14.82 12.55
CA SER A 405 -22.99 -15.59 12.84
C SER A 405 -24.18 -15.04 12.02
N TYR A 406 -24.35 -15.63 10.82
CA TYR A 406 -25.29 -15.18 9.79
C TYR A 406 -26.74 -15.61 10.06
N SER A 407 -27.31 -15.19 11.19
CA SER A 407 -28.64 -15.62 11.67
C SER A 407 -29.81 -15.34 10.71
N LYS A 408 -29.68 -14.34 9.82
CA LYS A 408 -30.69 -14.04 8.79
C LYS A 408 -30.48 -14.82 7.49
N LEU A 409 -29.35 -15.48 7.32
CA LEU A 409 -28.98 -16.21 6.10
C LEU A 409 -28.90 -17.73 6.32
N LEU A 410 -28.75 -18.20 7.56
CA LEU A 410 -28.61 -19.60 7.92
C LEU A 410 -29.65 -20.01 8.97
N LYS A 411 -30.22 -21.21 8.83
CA LYS A 411 -31.17 -21.80 9.80
C LYS A 411 -31.05 -23.31 9.84
N GLY A 412 -31.06 -23.88 11.04
CA GLY A 412 -31.07 -25.33 11.25
C GLY A 412 -30.00 -25.76 12.25
N ASP A 413 -29.99 -27.06 12.54
CA ASP A 413 -29.07 -27.63 13.50
C ASP A 413 -27.79 -28.08 12.78
N GLY A 414 -26.66 -27.47 13.15
CA GLY A 414 -25.36 -27.78 12.59
C GLY A 414 -24.32 -26.71 12.87
N LYS A 415 -23.05 -27.08 12.78
CA LYS A 415 -21.93 -26.15 12.98
C LYS A 415 -21.73 -25.23 11.77
N ILE A 416 -21.35 -24.00 12.05
CA ILE A 416 -20.92 -22.98 11.08
C ILE A 416 -19.44 -22.72 11.34
N ILE A 417 -18.62 -22.78 10.30
CA ILE A 417 -17.20 -22.43 10.40
C ILE A 417 -16.79 -21.48 9.28
N ASN A 418 -15.73 -20.76 9.56
CA ASN A 418 -15.04 -19.89 8.64
C ASN A 418 -13.60 -20.36 8.52
N VAL A 419 -13.09 -20.40 7.29
CA VAL A 419 -11.66 -20.63 7.02
C VAL A 419 -11.08 -19.31 6.55
N TYR A 420 -10.00 -18.88 7.16
CA TYR A 420 -9.23 -17.72 6.70
C TYR A 420 -7.90 -18.22 6.15
N ILE A 421 -7.69 -18.03 4.85
CA ILE A 421 -6.50 -18.43 4.10
C ILE A 421 -5.66 -17.19 3.80
N ALA A 422 -4.41 -17.18 4.25
CA ALA A 422 -3.44 -16.13 3.98
C ALA A 422 -2.82 -16.33 2.58
N LEU A 423 -3.03 -15.39 1.67
CA LEU A 423 -2.40 -15.41 0.33
C LEU A 423 -1.16 -14.50 0.28
N THR A 424 -1.07 -13.57 1.21
CA THR A 424 0.13 -12.81 1.56
C THR A 424 0.41 -12.98 3.05
N GLU A 425 1.55 -12.51 3.52
CA GLU A 425 1.89 -12.49 4.94
C GLU A 425 0.84 -11.76 5.78
N VAL A 426 0.43 -12.40 6.88
CA VAL A 426 -0.52 -11.89 7.86
C VAL A 426 0.19 -11.79 9.19
N ASN A 427 0.18 -10.62 9.80
CA ASN A 427 0.84 -10.36 11.08
C ASN A 427 0.05 -9.32 11.89
N GLU A 428 0.57 -8.99 13.07
CA GLU A 428 -0.03 -8.05 14.02
C GLU A 428 -0.30 -6.67 13.40
N ASP A 429 0.45 -6.30 12.37
CA ASP A 429 0.33 -5.02 11.68
C ASP A 429 -0.71 -5.02 10.57
N ASN A 430 -1.24 -6.16 10.10
CA ASN A 430 -2.13 -6.15 8.93
C ASN A 430 -3.31 -7.14 8.96
N GLY A 431 -3.28 -8.10 9.88
CA GLY A 431 -4.19 -9.22 9.93
C GLY A 431 -5.52 -8.93 10.59
N PHE A 432 -5.91 -9.84 11.45
CA PHE A 432 -7.04 -9.68 12.34
C PHE A 432 -6.64 -10.18 13.73
N GLU A 433 -7.38 -9.77 14.73
CA GLU A 433 -7.18 -10.17 16.11
C GLU A 433 -8.51 -10.61 16.70
N TYR A 434 -8.45 -11.44 17.75
CA TYR A 434 -9.62 -11.99 18.40
C TYR A 434 -9.55 -11.82 19.92
N ILE A 435 -10.72 -11.79 20.57
CA ILE A 435 -10.84 -11.76 22.03
C ILE A 435 -10.92 -13.20 22.55
N PRO A 436 -10.03 -13.62 23.48
CA PRO A 436 -10.12 -14.92 24.12
C PRO A 436 -11.46 -15.16 24.81
N ASN A 437 -11.93 -16.41 24.80
CA ASN A 437 -13.25 -16.81 25.29
C ASN A 437 -13.49 -16.39 26.75
N ILE A 438 -12.44 -16.42 27.57
CA ILE A 438 -12.48 -16.05 29.00
C ILE A 438 -12.88 -14.59 29.25
N TYR A 439 -12.80 -13.72 28.24
CA TYR A 439 -13.14 -12.29 28.35
C TYR A 439 -14.49 -11.93 27.69
N LEU A 440 -15.18 -12.91 27.08
CA LEU A 440 -16.41 -12.66 26.33
C LEU A 440 -17.59 -12.23 27.20
N GLU A 441 -17.62 -12.63 28.48
CA GLU A 441 -18.68 -12.23 29.42
C GLU A 441 -18.75 -10.71 29.63
N ASN A 442 -17.64 -10.00 29.39
CA ASN A 442 -17.53 -8.55 29.52
C ASN A 442 -17.84 -7.79 28.22
N CYS A 443 -18.36 -8.48 27.20
CA CYS A 443 -18.59 -7.92 25.86
C CYS A 443 -20.10 -7.71 25.62
N GLU A 444 -20.50 -6.48 25.30
CA GLU A 444 -21.91 -6.14 25.07
C GLU A 444 -22.23 -5.96 23.58
N ILE A 445 -23.42 -6.41 23.15
CA ILE A 445 -23.91 -6.18 21.79
C ILE A 445 -24.36 -4.72 21.66
N LYS A 446 -23.72 -3.98 20.74
CA LYS A 446 -24.02 -2.58 20.44
C LYS A 446 -25.06 -2.41 19.34
N GLY A 447 -25.17 -3.40 18.45
CA GLY A 447 -26.11 -3.38 17.34
C GLY A 447 -25.91 -4.58 16.42
N THR A 448 -26.79 -4.71 15.44
CA THR A 448 -26.75 -5.84 14.50
C THR A 448 -26.80 -5.34 13.05
N ASP A 449 -26.10 -6.04 12.16
CA ASP A 449 -26.22 -5.77 10.72
C ASP A 449 -27.63 -6.15 10.24
N PRO A 450 -28.41 -5.19 9.70
CA PRO A 450 -29.76 -5.46 9.26
C PRO A 450 -29.83 -6.50 8.13
N PHE A 451 -28.75 -6.72 7.38
CA PHE A 451 -28.73 -7.66 6.26
C PHE A 451 -28.30 -9.07 6.68
N SER A 452 -27.12 -9.23 7.30
CA SER A 452 -26.62 -10.55 7.71
C SER A 452 -27.20 -11.06 9.04
N GLY A 453 -27.59 -10.14 9.92
CA GLY A 453 -27.90 -10.45 11.31
C GLY A 453 -26.66 -10.59 12.21
N ASN A 454 -25.46 -10.25 11.73
CA ASN A 454 -24.24 -10.30 12.54
C ASN A 454 -24.29 -9.25 13.66
N ASP A 455 -23.86 -9.65 14.85
CA ASP A 455 -23.73 -8.75 16.00
C ASP A 455 -22.43 -7.95 15.94
N PHE A 456 -22.52 -6.67 16.29
CA PHE A 456 -21.39 -5.78 16.57
C PHE A 456 -21.26 -5.57 18.06
N PHE A 457 -20.06 -5.74 18.59
CA PHE A 457 -19.79 -5.68 20.02
C PHE A 457 -19.07 -4.39 20.40
N GLN A 458 -19.36 -3.92 21.61
CA GLN A 458 -18.58 -2.90 22.29
C GLN A 458 -17.66 -3.59 23.30
N ILE A 459 -16.37 -3.25 23.23
CA ILE A 459 -15.30 -3.84 24.04
C ILE A 459 -14.61 -2.71 24.80
N THR A 460 -14.26 -2.96 26.06
CA THR A 460 -13.53 -1.99 26.89
C THR A 460 -12.04 -1.96 26.51
N ASP A 461 -11.37 -0.84 26.74
CA ASP A 461 -9.93 -0.70 26.47
C ASP A 461 -9.07 -1.75 27.22
N GLU A 462 -9.54 -2.23 28.37
CA GLU A 462 -8.86 -3.27 29.15
C GLU A 462 -8.93 -4.65 28.48
N VAL A 463 -10.11 -5.02 27.97
CA VAL A 463 -10.31 -6.28 27.24
C VAL A 463 -9.65 -6.22 25.87
N GLU A 464 -9.70 -5.06 25.20
CA GLU A 464 -9.08 -4.85 23.90
C GLU A 464 -7.55 -5.08 23.94
N LYS A 465 -6.89 -4.71 25.04
CA LYS A 465 -5.45 -5.01 25.27
C LYS A 465 -5.14 -6.50 25.45
N LYS A 466 -6.16 -7.35 25.60
CA LYS A 466 -6.03 -8.81 25.69
C LYS A 466 -6.29 -9.52 24.35
N ALA A 467 -6.54 -8.76 23.28
CA ALA A 467 -6.70 -9.31 21.96
C ALA A 467 -5.44 -10.08 21.52
N ILE A 468 -5.66 -11.23 20.89
CA ILE A 468 -4.59 -12.07 20.36
C ILE A 468 -4.55 -11.88 18.83
N PRO A 469 -3.38 -11.54 18.25
CA PRO A 469 -3.27 -11.38 16.82
C PRO A 469 -3.24 -12.73 16.10
N VAL A 470 -3.79 -12.77 14.89
CA VAL A 470 -3.65 -13.91 13.99
C VAL A 470 -2.48 -13.69 13.05
N VAL A 471 -1.47 -14.56 13.16
CA VAL A 471 -0.21 -14.49 12.40
C VAL A 471 -0.13 -15.71 11.49
N LEU A 472 0.01 -15.49 10.18
CA LEU A 472 0.02 -16.54 9.16
C LEU A 472 1.03 -16.21 8.05
N HIS A 473 1.79 -17.21 7.66
CA HIS A 473 2.61 -17.16 6.45
C HIS A 473 1.74 -17.36 5.19
N PRO A 474 2.18 -16.88 4.01
CA PRO A 474 1.49 -17.17 2.76
C PRO A 474 1.29 -18.67 2.55
N GLY A 475 0.05 -19.10 2.31
CA GLY A 475 -0.35 -20.49 2.17
C GLY A 475 -0.83 -21.13 3.48
N GLU A 476 -0.73 -20.44 4.62
CA GLU A 476 -1.30 -20.90 5.87
C GLU A 476 -2.77 -20.46 6.04
N PHE A 477 -3.50 -21.22 6.84
CA PHE A 477 -4.90 -20.95 7.16
C PHE A 477 -5.26 -21.31 8.59
N VAL A 478 -6.28 -20.63 9.09
CA VAL A 478 -6.96 -20.94 10.36
C VAL A 478 -8.42 -21.25 10.10
N ILE A 479 -9.00 -22.07 10.98
CA ILE A 479 -10.42 -22.41 10.99
C ILE A 479 -11.00 -21.84 12.27
N PHE A 480 -12.15 -21.18 12.22
CA PHE A 480 -12.82 -20.70 13.42
C PHE A 480 -14.34 -20.79 13.31
N THR A 481 -15.03 -20.91 14.44
CA THR A 481 -16.51 -20.96 14.45
C THR A 481 -17.13 -19.57 14.40
N ASP A 482 -18.44 -19.51 14.22
CA ASP A 482 -19.20 -18.26 14.26
C ASP A 482 -19.26 -17.60 15.65
N LYS A 483 -18.69 -18.24 16.69
CA LYS A 483 -18.56 -17.68 18.04
C LYS A 483 -17.32 -16.81 18.22
N LEU A 484 -16.31 -16.93 17.36
CA LEU A 484 -15.06 -16.18 17.49
C LEU A 484 -15.33 -14.67 17.33
N LEU A 485 -15.13 -13.92 18.42
CA LEU A 485 -15.22 -12.47 18.42
C LEU A 485 -13.91 -11.87 17.91
N HIS A 486 -13.95 -11.23 16.75
CA HIS A 486 -12.74 -10.75 16.08
C HIS A 486 -12.95 -9.42 15.36
N ARG A 487 -11.85 -8.79 14.94
CA ARG A 487 -11.86 -7.59 14.08
C ARG A 487 -10.62 -7.54 13.21
N SER A 488 -10.71 -6.81 12.09
CA SER A 488 -9.51 -6.50 11.29
C SER A 488 -8.71 -5.38 11.93
N VAL A 489 -7.40 -5.52 11.97
CA VAL A 489 -6.51 -4.42 12.35
C VAL A 489 -6.28 -3.48 11.17
N ARG A 490 -5.85 -2.25 11.46
CA ARG A 490 -5.42 -1.32 10.43
C ARG A 490 -4.11 -1.81 9.81
N ASN A 491 -4.04 -1.87 8.48
CA ASN A 491 -2.84 -2.34 7.80
C ASN A 491 -1.70 -1.32 7.85
N ASN A 492 -0.67 -1.69 8.59
CA ASN A 492 0.55 -0.94 8.85
C ASN A 492 1.79 -1.66 8.30
N SER A 493 1.62 -2.75 7.56
CA SER A 493 2.74 -3.52 6.99
C SER A 493 3.40 -2.86 5.78
N GLY A 494 2.82 -1.77 5.25
CA GLY A 494 3.26 -1.11 4.02
C GLY A 494 3.06 -1.93 2.74
N LYS A 495 2.45 -3.12 2.83
CA LYS A 495 2.10 -3.99 1.70
C LYS A 495 0.61 -4.28 1.69
N ALA A 496 0.03 -4.53 0.50
CA ALA A 496 -1.34 -5.01 0.41
C ALA A 496 -1.45 -6.43 0.99
N ARG A 497 -2.41 -6.64 1.90
CA ARG A 497 -2.69 -7.95 2.48
C ARG A 497 -3.87 -8.60 1.75
N LEU A 498 -3.61 -9.71 1.09
CA LEU A 498 -4.60 -10.53 0.41
C LEU A 498 -4.94 -11.78 1.23
N SER A 499 -6.23 -12.03 1.42
CA SER A 499 -6.72 -13.28 2.01
C SER A 499 -7.98 -13.77 1.34
N LEU A 500 -8.26 -15.07 1.49
CA LEU A 500 -9.48 -15.73 1.06
C LEU A 500 -10.21 -16.28 2.29
N THR A 501 -11.46 -15.86 2.48
CA THR A 501 -12.33 -16.40 3.52
C THR A 501 -13.32 -17.38 2.91
N LEU A 502 -13.43 -18.59 3.45
CA LEU A 502 -14.44 -19.57 3.09
C LEU A 502 -15.46 -19.67 4.22
N ARG A 503 -16.75 -19.76 3.90
CA ARG A 503 -17.80 -20.00 4.90
C ARG A 503 -18.47 -21.32 4.61
N LEU A 504 -18.43 -22.21 5.59
CA LEU A 504 -18.90 -23.57 5.47
C LEU A 504 -19.92 -23.89 6.53
N THR A 505 -20.84 -24.79 6.19
CA THR A 505 -21.78 -25.37 7.14
C THR A 505 -21.85 -26.88 6.97
N GLN A 506 -22.28 -27.56 8.01
CA GLN A 506 -22.71 -28.96 7.89
C GLN A 506 -24.00 -29.05 7.02
N PRO A 507 -24.27 -30.21 6.39
CA PRO A 507 -25.46 -30.44 5.56
C PRO A 507 -26.81 -30.09 6.21
N GLY A 508 -26.90 -30.16 7.54
CA GLY A 508 -28.12 -29.87 8.30
C GLY A 508 -28.53 -28.39 8.32
N VAL A 509 -27.61 -27.47 7.98
CA VAL A 509 -27.87 -26.03 7.99
C VAL A 509 -28.47 -25.61 6.64
N LYS A 510 -29.67 -25.05 6.67
CA LYS A 510 -30.35 -24.50 5.50
C LYS A 510 -29.91 -23.07 5.25
N ILE A 511 -29.56 -22.79 3.99
CA ILE A 511 -29.25 -21.45 3.51
C ILE A 511 -30.56 -20.79 3.08
N LEU A 512 -30.88 -19.66 3.70
CA LEU A 512 -32.16 -18.97 3.55
C LEU A 512 -32.21 -18.13 2.26
N PRO A 513 -33.41 -17.91 1.68
CA PRO A 513 -33.57 -17.15 0.43
C PRO A 513 -33.12 -15.67 0.50
N GLY A 514 -32.98 -15.10 1.70
CA GLY A 514 -32.41 -13.77 1.90
C GLY A 514 -30.93 -13.69 1.48
N TYR A 515 -30.26 -14.84 1.39
CA TYR A 515 -28.99 -14.98 0.71
C TYR A 515 -29.21 -14.94 -0.80
N THR A 516 -28.94 -13.78 -1.41
CA THR A 516 -28.94 -13.65 -2.86
C THR A 516 -27.63 -14.22 -3.43
N SER A 517 -27.50 -15.57 -3.46
CA SER A 517 -26.54 -16.26 -4.33
C SER A 517 -26.99 -16.08 -5.77
N ASN A 518 -26.91 -14.85 -6.30
CA ASN A 518 -27.68 -14.45 -7.46
C ASN A 518 -27.33 -15.20 -8.76
N CYS A 519 -26.38 -16.15 -8.76
CA CYS A 519 -26.02 -16.94 -9.94
C CYS A 519 -25.66 -18.43 -9.75
N GLN A 520 -25.26 -18.93 -8.57
CA GLN A 520 -24.83 -20.33 -8.42
C GLN A 520 -25.21 -20.87 -7.03
N LYS A 521 -25.46 -22.18 -6.92
CA LYS A 521 -25.89 -22.82 -5.66
C LYS A 521 -24.67 -23.10 -4.78
N PRO A 522 -24.83 -23.11 -3.44
CA PRO A 522 -23.85 -23.65 -2.51
C PRO A 522 -23.33 -25.00 -3.00
N VAL A 523 -22.02 -25.23 -2.87
CA VAL A 523 -21.36 -26.42 -3.41
C VAL A 523 -20.98 -27.33 -2.26
N ILE A 524 -21.22 -28.63 -2.46
CA ILE A 524 -20.73 -29.66 -1.54
C ILE A 524 -19.25 -29.87 -1.86
N LEU A 525 -18.38 -29.69 -0.86
CA LEU A 525 -16.97 -30.00 -1.02
C LEU A 525 -16.78 -31.52 -1.14
N PRO A 526 -15.86 -31.97 -2.01
CA PRO A 526 -15.61 -33.39 -2.20
C PRO A 526 -15.16 -34.03 -0.88
N SER A 527 -15.69 -35.21 -0.58
CA SER A 527 -15.19 -36.03 0.54
C SER A 527 -13.81 -36.57 0.19
N GLN A 528 -12.99 -36.88 1.20
CA GLN A 528 -11.64 -37.42 0.98
C GLN A 528 -11.63 -38.64 0.05
N ASN A 529 -12.69 -39.46 0.07
CA ASN A 529 -12.83 -40.68 -0.73
C ASN A 529 -13.13 -40.43 -2.22
N SER A 530 -13.27 -39.17 -2.65
CA SER A 530 -13.61 -38.81 -4.04
C SER A 530 -12.46 -38.16 -4.83
N CYS A 531 -11.30 -37.95 -4.19
CA CYS A 531 -10.11 -37.33 -4.80
C CYS A 531 -8.98 -38.33 -5.12
N SER A 532 -9.28 -39.63 -5.17
CA SER A 532 -8.35 -40.70 -5.58
C SER A 532 -8.40 -40.97 -7.07
#